data_AF-A0A5M6DP08-F1
#
_entry.id   AF-A0A5M6DP08-F1
#
_cell.length_a   1.000
_cell.length_b   1.000
_cell.length_c   1.000
_cell.angle_alpha   90.00
_cell.angle_beta   90.00
_cell.angle_gamma   90.00
#
_symmetry.space_group_name_H-M   'P 1'
#
loop_
_entity.id
_entity.type
_entity.pdbx_description
1 polymer ?
#
loop_
_entity_poly.entity_id
_entity_poly.type
_entity_poly.pdbx_seq_one_letter_code
_entity_poly.pdbx_strand_id
1 'polypeptide(L)'
;MKDNDFKKEILENRIAFRNGTRIDCILEIIRKLSETGEIVNTSYSVSTVLSVRDGLATIDTTQGKKIKKERELLRNQLTLF
;
A
#
# COMPACT_ATOMS: atom_id res chain seq x y z
N MET A 1 -9.34 2.31 -4.51
CA MET A 1 -8.17 3.08 -4.03
C MET A 1 -8.66 4.11 -3.02
N LYS A 2 -8.30 3.96 -1.74
CA LYS A 2 -8.64 4.89 -0.64
C LYS A 2 -7.49 5.85 -0.30
N ASP A 3 -6.27 5.56 -0.74
CA ASP A 3 -5.12 6.44 -0.55
C ASP A 3 -5.30 7.78 -1.30
N ASN A 4 -5.65 8.83 -0.56
CA ASN A 4 -5.93 10.15 -1.14
C ASN A 4 -4.64 10.95 -1.40
N ASP A 5 -3.58 10.77 -0.61
CA ASP A 5 -2.33 11.47 -0.89
C ASP A 5 -1.67 10.89 -2.13
N PHE A 6 -1.71 9.57 -2.31
CA PHE A 6 -1.20 8.96 -3.55
C PHE A 6 -1.96 9.44 -4.77
N LYS A 7 -3.30 9.54 -4.70
CA LYS A 7 -4.10 10.15 -5.78
C LYS A 7 -3.66 11.59 -6.06
N LYS A 8 -3.41 12.38 -5.02
CA LYS A 8 -2.94 13.76 -5.14
C LYS A 8 -1.55 13.81 -5.79
N GLU A 9 -0.61 12.95 -5.40
CA GLU A 9 0.72 12.84 -6.00
C GLU A 9 0.66 12.49 -7.50
N ILE A 10 -0.32 11.67 -7.91
CA ILE A 10 -0.58 11.39 -9.33
C ILE A 10 -1.12 12.63 -10.05
N LEU A 11 -2.14 13.29 -9.49
CA LEU A 11 -2.76 14.48 -10.10
C LEU A 11 -1.76 15.64 -10.26
N GLU A 12 -0.82 15.76 -9.32
CA GLU A 12 0.27 16.74 -9.35
C GLU A 12 1.46 16.29 -10.22
N ASN A 13 1.35 15.15 -10.92
CA ASN A 13 2.40 14.55 -11.74
C ASN A 13 3.73 14.28 -11.01
N ARG A 14 3.70 14.17 -9.68
CA ARG A 14 4.89 13.78 -8.88
C ARG A 14 5.21 12.30 -9.05
N ILE A 15 4.19 11.50 -9.31
CA ILE A 15 4.30 10.06 -9.56
C ILE A 15 3.60 9.72 -10.87
N ALA A 16 4.32 9.09 -11.79
CA ALA A 16 3.74 8.52 -12.99
C ALA A 16 3.00 7.22 -12.64
N PHE A 17 1.69 7.20 -12.88
CA PHE A 17 0.84 6.01 -12.70
C PHE A 17 0.02 5.77 -13.97
N ARG A 18 0.38 4.71 -14.70
CA ARG A 18 -0.18 4.40 -16.03
C ARG A 18 -0.39 2.90 -16.20
N ASN A 19 -1.03 2.51 -17.31
CA ASN A 19 -1.20 1.11 -17.65
C ASN A 19 0.16 0.38 -17.69
N GLY A 20 0.22 -0.79 -17.06
CA GLY A 20 1.46 -1.57 -16.89
C GLY A 20 2.22 -1.27 -15.61
N THR A 21 1.91 -0.18 -14.91
CA THR A 21 2.48 0.11 -13.59
C THR A 21 1.96 -0.86 -12.52
N ARG A 22 2.84 -1.29 -11.62
CA ARG A 22 2.54 -2.14 -10.45
C ARG A 22 2.77 -1.35 -9.18
N ILE A 23 2.05 -1.68 -8.11
CA ILE A 23 2.20 -1.01 -6.80
C ILE A 23 2.44 -2.02 -5.68
N ASP A 24 3.33 -1.69 -4.75
CA ASP A 24 3.32 -2.30 -3.42
C ASP A 24 2.37 -1.48 -2.54
N CYS A 25 1.46 -2.14 -1.84
CA CYS A 25 0.45 -1.43 -1.07
C CYS A 25 -0.04 -2.21 0.15
N ILE A 26 -0.68 -1.49 1.06
CA ILE A 26 -1.49 -2.04 2.14
C ILE A 26 -2.90 -2.27 1.57
N LEU A 27 -3.34 -3.52 1.61
CA LEU A 27 -4.63 -3.95 1.10
C LEU A 27 -5.58 -4.22 2.26
N GLU A 28 -6.68 -3.47 2.31
CA GLU A 28 -7.81 -3.78 3.18
C GLU A 28 -8.72 -4.78 2.47
N ILE A 29 -9.00 -5.89 3.14
CA ILE A 29 -9.91 -6.94 2.67
C ILE A 29 -11.10 -6.99 3.62
N ILE A 30 -12.27 -6.59 3.14
CA ILE A 30 -13.51 -6.70 3.91
C ILE A 30 -14.05 -8.13 3.74
N ARG A 31 -14.45 -8.73 4.85
CA ARG A 31 -14.95 -10.10 4.92
C ARG A 31 -16.31 -10.15 5.58
N LYS A 32 -17.15 -11.12 5.18
CA LYS A 32 -18.42 -11.41 5.85
C LYS A 32 -18.55 -12.91 6.10
N LEU A 33 -19.33 -13.26 7.11
CA LEU A 33 -19.83 -14.62 7.29
C LEU A 33 -20.98 -14.85 6.31
N SER A 34 -20.88 -15.90 5.49
CA SER A 34 -21.95 -16.31 4.60
C SER A 34 -23.08 -16.99 5.39
N GLU A 35 -24.22 -17.17 4.74
CA GLU A 35 -25.36 -17.92 5.31
C GLU A 35 -25.01 -19.39 5.58
N THR A 36 -24.01 -19.94 4.90
CA THR A 36 -23.48 -21.31 5.12
C THR A 36 -22.39 -21.37 6.19
N GLY A 37 -22.02 -20.24 6.82
CA GLY A 37 -20.99 -20.17 7.85
C GLY A 37 -19.56 -19.99 7.33
N GLU A 38 -19.37 -19.68 6.04
CA GLU A 38 -18.06 -19.49 5.44
C GLU A 38 -17.62 -18.01 5.52
N ILE A 39 -16.34 -17.76 5.78
CA ILE A 39 -15.78 -16.41 5.70
C ILE A 39 -15.39 -16.13 4.26
N VAL A 40 -16.10 -15.19 3.62
CA VAL A 40 -15.84 -14.79 2.23
C VAL A 40 -15.36 -13.34 2.15
N ASN A 41 -14.41 -13.08 1.25
CA ASN A 41 -13.98 -11.73 0.94
C ASN A 41 -15.05 -11.03 0.10
N THR A 42 -15.49 -9.85 0.51
CA THR A 42 -16.55 -9.09 -0.17
C THR A 42 -16.02 -7.91 -0.94
N SER A 43 -14.89 -7.34 -0.51
CA SER A 43 -14.26 -6.25 -1.24
C SER A 43 -12.78 -6.10 -0.89
N TYR A 44 -12.09 -5.42 -1.79
CA TYR A 44 -10.68 -5.10 -1.70
C TYR A 44 -10.52 -3.60 -1.88
N SER A 45 -9.76 -2.97 -0.99
CA SER A 45 -9.41 -1.56 -1.13
C SER A 45 -7.97 -1.30 -0.73
N VAL A 46 -7.21 -0.69 -1.63
CA VAL A 46 -5.88 -0.19 -1.32
C VAL A 46 -6.00 1.01 -0.37
N SER A 47 -5.47 0.89 0.84
CA SER A 47 -5.48 1.95 1.85
C SER A 47 -4.27 2.88 1.73
N THR A 48 -3.08 2.31 1.51
CA THR A 48 -1.82 3.05 1.39
C THR A 48 -0.94 2.43 0.30
N VAL A 49 -0.43 3.24 -0.62
CA VAL A 49 0.58 2.84 -1.61
C VAL A 49 1.97 3.11 -1.05
N LEU A 50 2.81 2.07 -1.03
CA LEU A 50 4.17 2.13 -0.50
C LEU A 50 5.20 2.44 -1.59
N SER A 51 5.04 1.82 -2.76
CA SER A 51 5.94 2.00 -3.89
C SER A 51 5.21 1.80 -5.21
N VAL A 52 5.73 2.41 -6.26
CA VAL A 52 5.26 2.29 -7.63
C VAL A 52 6.38 1.74 -8.49
N ARG A 53 6.09 0.76 -9.34
CA ARG A 53 7.04 0.07 -10.23
C ARG A 53 6.55 0.12 -11.66
N ASP A 54 7.30 0.74 -12.56
CA ASP A 54 6.94 0.82 -14.00
C ASP A 54 7.70 -0.18 -14.89
N GLY A 55 8.48 -1.08 -14.27
CA GLY A 55 9.29 -2.09 -14.95
C GLY A 55 10.77 -1.71 -15.03
N LEU A 56 11.10 -0.42 -15.10
CA LEU A 56 12.48 0.07 -15.10
C LEU A 56 12.89 0.63 -13.73
N ALA A 57 11.97 1.33 -13.07
CA ALA A 57 12.23 2.00 -11.79
C ALA A 57 11.22 1.63 -10.73
N THR A 58 11.68 1.62 -9.47
CA THR A 58 10.83 1.59 -8.28
C THR A 58 10.92 2.94 -7.58
N ILE A 59 9.78 3.59 -7.39
CA ILE A 59 9.68 4.89 -6.72
C ILE A 59 8.88 4.67 -5.44
N ASP A 60 9.52 4.88 -4.29
CA ASP A 60 8.83 4.86 -3.01
C ASP A 60 8.03 6.14 -2.80
N THR A 61 6.78 5.99 -2.38
CA THR A 61 5.92 7.14 -2.02
C THR A 61 6.41 7.78 -0.73
N THR A 62 5.97 9.02 -0.48
CA THR A 62 6.28 9.72 0.78
C THR A 62 5.83 8.90 1.99
N GLN A 63 4.61 8.34 1.93
CA GLN A 63 4.07 7.47 2.97
C GLN A 63 4.86 6.17 3.11
N GLY A 64 5.22 5.53 1.99
CA GLY A 64 5.97 4.29 1.97
C GLY A 64 7.34 4.40 2.65
N LYS A 65 8.06 5.50 2.39
CA LYS A 65 9.34 5.79 3.07
C LYS A 65 9.17 5.91 4.59
N LYS A 66 8.13 6.62 5.03
CA LYS A 66 7.84 6.80 6.46
C LYS A 66 7.55 5.46 7.15
N ILE A 67 6.68 4.64 6.56
CA ILE A 67 6.30 3.33 7.10
C ILE A 67 7.49 2.36 7.12
N LYS A 68 8.32 2.35 6.06
CA LYS A 68 9.54 1.53 6.03
C LYS A 68 10.49 1.91 7.17
N LYS A 69 10.75 3.21 7.38
CA LYS A 69 11.60 3.71 8.46
C LYS A 69 11.05 3.34 9.83
N GLU A 70 9.75 3.49 10.06
CA GLU A 70 9.12 3.12 11.33
C GLU A 70 9.22 1.62 11.62
N ARG A 71 8.98 0.78 10.61
CA ARG A 71 9.16 -0.67 10.72
C ARG A 71 10.60 -1.08 11.02
N GLU A 72 11.57 -0.41 10.41
CA GLU A 72 12.98 -0.64 10.66
C GLU A 72 13.37 -0.26 12.10
N LEU A 73 12.91 0.90 12.58
CA LEU A 73 13.14 1.34 13.96
C LEU A 73 12.56 0.36 14.98
N LEU A 74 11.31 -0.07 14.78
CA LEU A 74 10.66 -1.08 15.63
C LEU A 74 11.44 -2.40 15.62
N ARG A 75 11.89 -2.85 14.45
CA ARG A 75 12.67 -4.07 14.32
C ARG A 75 14.00 -3.97 15.09
N ASN A 76 14.69 -2.84 14.98
CA ASN A 76 15.96 -2.62 15.66
C ASN A 76 15.78 -2.52 17.18
N GLN A 77 14.68 -1.90 17.66
CA GLN A 77 14.35 -1.85 19.08
C GLN A 77 14.09 -3.26 19.67
N LEU A 78 13.49 -4.16 18.89
CA LEU A 78 13.26 -5.56 19.31
C LEU A 78 14.54 -6.39 19.37
N THR A 79 15.62 -5.99 18.68
CA THR A 79 16.93 -6.68 18.70
C THR A 79 17.87 -6.18 19.81
N LEU A 80 17.43 -5.21 20.62
CA LEU A 80 18.19 -4.65 21.74
C LEU A 80 17.97 -5.41 23.07
N PHE A 81 17.23 -6.52 23.05
CA PHE A 81 17.00 -7.45 24.16
C PHE A 81 17.36 -8.88 23.75
#